data_AF-A0A2V6YWQ7-F1
#
_entry.id   AF-A0A2V6YWQ7-F1
#
_cell.length_a   1.000
_cell.length_b   1.000
_cell.length_c   1.000
_cell.angle_alpha   90.00
_cell.angle_beta   90.00
_cell.angle_gamma   90.00
#
_symmetry.space_group_name_H-M   'P 1'
#
loop_
_entity.id
_entity.type
_entity.pdbx_description
1 polymer ?
#
loop_
_entity_poly.entity_id
_entity_poly.type
_entity_poly.pdbx_seq_one_letter_code
_entity_poly.pdbx_strand_id
1 'polypeptide(L)'
;MKDALIAGELRVPVGADTDIVAVRENGRELARQCGFPSTERAVVATAVSELARNIVRYAARGEIVLRLVDDSGRRGVEVLAADDGPGIADVARAMQDGFSTSGGLGLGLPGVRRIMDEFEISSEFGKGTRVTARKWIRGNWESLELDDWLAKFGRAWAGGIATRAGGLTPPSNLETAGVLGTIVALVEMLCRRDPDAARDPARPRHAPSPPQI
;
A
#
# COMPACT_ATOMS: atom_id res chain seq x y z
N MET A 1 -17.71 -2.11 3.68
CA MET A 1 -16.35 -1.63 3.39
C MET A 1 -16.39 -0.14 3.63
N LYS A 2 -15.56 0.39 4.52
CA LYS A 2 -15.39 1.84 4.65
C LYS A 2 -14.58 2.30 3.44
N ASP A 3 -15.02 3.35 2.78
CA ASP A 3 -14.41 3.90 1.57
C ASP A 3 -13.05 4.51 1.90
N ALA A 4 -12.01 3.67 1.91
CA ALA A 4 -10.63 4.14 1.98
C ALA A 4 -10.24 4.73 0.63
N LEU A 5 -9.70 5.95 0.64
CA LEU A 5 -9.17 6.58 -0.56
C LEU A 5 -7.85 5.90 -0.94
N ILE A 6 -7.73 5.49 -2.21
CA ILE A 6 -6.50 4.93 -2.78
C ILE A 6 -5.81 6.02 -3.58
N ALA A 7 -4.60 6.40 -3.16
CA ALA A 7 -3.82 7.44 -3.84
C ALA A 7 -2.91 6.92 -4.95
N GLY A 8 -2.74 5.60 -5.05
CA GLY A 8 -2.01 4.93 -6.12
C GLY A 8 -1.95 3.43 -5.90
N GLU A 9 -1.90 2.64 -6.99
CA GLU A 9 -1.55 1.20 -6.95
C GLU A 9 -0.35 0.79 -7.85
N LEU A 10 0.58 0.00 -7.29
CA LEU A 10 1.67 -0.64 -8.01
C LEU A 10 1.40 -2.12 -8.03
N ARG A 11 1.29 -2.68 -9.23
CA ARG A 11 1.08 -4.11 -9.46
C ARG A 11 2.40 -4.74 -9.87
N VAL A 12 2.76 -5.82 -9.18
CA VAL A 12 3.97 -6.58 -9.47
C VAL A 12 3.57 -8.04 -9.69
N PRO A 13 3.78 -8.60 -10.89
CA PRO A 13 3.60 -10.03 -11.10
C PRO A 13 4.63 -10.80 -10.28
N VAL A 14 4.23 -11.95 -9.73
CA VAL A 14 5.11 -12.81 -8.92
C VAL A 14 5.01 -14.23 -9.44
N GLY A 15 6.14 -14.79 -9.89
CA GLY A 15 6.25 -16.17 -10.34
C GLY A 15 7.58 -16.85 -9.99
N ALA A 16 8.58 -16.11 -9.51
CA ALA A 16 9.88 -16.65 -9.12
C ALA A 16 10.46 -15.93 -7.89
N ASP A 17 11.51 -16.51 -7.29
CA ASP A 17 12.17 -15.97 -6.10
C ASP A 17 12.77 -14.57 -6.32
N THR A 18 13.19 -14.26 -7.55
CA THR A 18 13.67 -12.92 -7.93
C THR A 18 12.60 -11.85 -7.78
N ASP A 19 11.33 -12.20 -8.02
CA ASP A 19 10.20 -11.27 -7.92
C ASP A 19 9.91 -10.94 -6.46
N ILE A 20 10.15 -11.88 -5.53
CA ILE A 20 10.02 -11.67 -4.09
C ILE A 20 10.95 -10.55 -3.63
N VAL A 21 12.19 -10.52 -4.14
CA VAL A 21 13.15 -9.46 -3.82
C VAL A 21 12.66 -8.11 -4.36
N ALA A 22 12.22 -8.08 -5.62
CA ALA A 22 11.74 -6.85 -6.26
C ALA A 22 10.51 -6.26 -5.52
N VAL A 23 9.50 -7.08 -5.24
CA VAL A 23 8.27 -6.63 -4.58
C VAL A 23 8.51 -6.22 -3.13
N ARG A 24 9.42 -6.90 -2.42
CA ARG A 24 9.84 -6.52 -1.06
C ARG A 24 10.44 -5.11 -1.04
N GLU A 25 11.35 -4.80 -1.95
CA GLU A 25 11.96 -3.47 -2.03
C GLU A 25 10.94 -2.40 -2.40
N ASN A 26 10.01 -2.72 -3.30
CA ASN A 26 8.89 -1.82 -3.63
C ASN A 26 7.98 -1.56 -2.43
N GLY A 27 7.64 -2.58 -1.64
CA GLY A 27 6.83 -2.43 -0.42
C GLY A 27 7.55 -1.60 0.65
N ARG A 28 8.86 -1.82 0.81
CA ARG A 28 9.71 -1.03 1.73
C ARG A 28 9.77 0.44 1.33
N GLU A 29 9.92 0.71 0.03
CA GLU A 29 9.97 2.06 -0.52
C GLU A 29 8.62 2.75 -0.40
N LEU A 30 7.51 2.04 -0.69
CA LEU A 30 6.17 2.58 -0.49
C LEU A 30 5.91 2.97 0.97
N ALA A 31 6.32 2.11 1.92
CA ALA A 31 6.24 2.42 3.34
C ALA A 31 7.11 3.65 3.72
N ARG A 32 8.30 3.79 3.12
CA ARG A 32 9.14 5.00 3.30
C ARG A 32 8.42 6.26 2.83
N GLN A 33 7.80 6.20 1.65
CA GLN A 33 7.10 7.34 1.08
C GLN A 33 5.84 7.69 1.87
N CYS A 34 5.13 6.68 2.38
CA CYS A 34 3.99 6.84 3.28
C CYS A 34 4.35 7.57 4.59
N GLY A 35 5.61 7.47 5.04
CA GLY A 35 6.11 8.12 6.25
C GLY A 35 6.50 7.17 7.39
N PHE A 36 6.54 5.85 7.14
CA PHE A 36 6.85 4.89 8.19
C PHE A 36 8.30 5.01 8.71
N PRO A 37 8.52 4.84 10.02
CA PRO A 37 9.87 4.69 10.58
C PRO A 37 10.54 3.41 10.03
N SER A 38 11.87 3.32 10.16
CA SER A 38 12.66 2.21 9.60
C SER A 38 12.20 0.83 10.08
N THR A 39 11.81 0.71 11.35
CA THR A 39 11.30 -0.53 11.95
C THR A 39 10.01 -0.99 11.28
N GLU A 40 9.04 -0.09 11.09
CA GLU A 40 7.76 -0.42 10.45
C GLU A 40 7.90 -0.66 8.95
N ARG A 41 8.86 0.00 8.28
CA ARG A 41 9.24 -0.34 6.89
C ARG A 41 9.70 -1.79 6.77
N ALA A 42 10.47 -2.28 7.75
CA ALA A 42 10.92 -3.68 7.78
C ALA A 42 9.75 -4.64 8.01
N VAL A 43 8.77 -4.27 8.84
CA VAL A 43 7.54 -5.02 9.04
C VAL A 43 6.76 -5.18 7.73
N VAL A 44 6.50 -4.08 7.01
CA VAL A 44 5.80 -4.12 5.71
C VAL A 44 6.57 -5.00 4.71
N ALA A 45 7.88 -4.80 4.59
CA ALA A 45 8.73 -5.60 3.71
C ALA A 45 8.68 -7.11 4.06
N THR A 46 8.58 -7.45 5.34
CA THR A 46 8.46 -8.82 5.82
C THR A 46 7.12 -9.42 5.40
N ALA A 47 6.02 -8.71 5.66
CA ALA A 47 4.68 -9.14 5.24
C ALA A 47 4.60 -9.39 3.72
N VAL A 48 5.09 -8.44 2.93
CA VAL A 48 5.16 -8.55 1.45
C VAL A 48 5.95 -9.79 1.02
N SER A 49 7.09 -10.07 1.67
CA SER A 49 7.92 -11.23 1.34
C SER A 49 7.22 -12.56 1.63
N GLU A 50 6.50 -12.65 2.75
CA GLU A 50 5.76 -13.86 3.11
C GLU A 50 4.58 -14.10 2.16
N LEU A 51 3.84 -13.05 1.78
CA LEU A 51 2.74 -13.16 0.82
C LEU A 51 3.24 -13.54 -0.57
N ALA A 52 4.29 -12.90 -1.07
CA ALA A 52 4.89 -13.25 -2.35
C ALA A 52 5.43 -14.68 -2.37
N ARG A 53 6.07 -15.12 -1.27
CA ARG A 53 6.56 -16.50 -1.15
C ARG A 53 5.41 -17.52 -1.14
N ASN A 54 4.27 -17.20 -0.54
CA ASN A 54 3.11 -18.07 -0.59
C ASN A 54 2.60 -18.24 -2.02
N ILE A 55 2.55 -17.16 -2.81
CA ILE A 55 2.19 -17.23 -4.25
C ILE A 55 3.13 -18.17 -4.99
N VAL A 56 4.45 -17.94 -4.92
CA VAL A 56 5.46 -18.77 -5.62
C VAL A 56 5.34 -20.23 -5.21
N ARG A 57 5.17 -20.50 -3.91
CA ARG A 57 5.19 -21.86 -3.36
C ARG A 57 3.92 -22.66 -3.66
N TYR A 58 2.75 -22.04 -3.55
CA TYR A 58 1.48 -22.77 -3.55
C TYR A 58 0.66 -22.54 -4.83
N ALA A 59 0.87 -21.44 -5.54
CA ALA A 59 0.12 -21.08 -6.75
C ALA A 59 0.98 -21.00 -8.02
N ALA A 60 2.31 -21.04 -7.88
CA ALA A 60 3.33 -20.84 -8.92
C ALA A 60 3.33 -19.46 -9.60
N ARG A 61 2.18 -18.78 -9.70
CA ARG A 61 2.05 -17.42 -10.22
C ARG A 61 0.93 -16.65 -9.52
N GLY A 62 1.06 -15.34 -9.50
CA GLY A 62 0.05 -14.42 -8.99
C GLY A 62 0.53 -12.97 -9.11
N GLU A 63 -0.10 -12.08 -8.35
CA GLU A 63 0.25 -10.67 -8.28
C GLU A 63 0.29 -10.17 -6.83
N ILE A 64 1.16 -9.20 -6.59
CA ILE A 64 1.10 -8.34 -5.41
C ILE A 64 0.74 -6.93 -5.87
N VAL A 65 -0.28 -6.36 -5.24
CA VAL A 65 -0.68 -4.96 -5.42
C VAL A 65 -0.32 -4.21 -4.15
N LEU A 66 0.48 -3.16 -4.30
CA LEU A 66 0.90 -2.27 -3.22
C LEU A 66 0.18 -0.93 -3.37
N ARG A 67 -0.48 -0.48 -2.30
CA ARG A 67 -1.31 0.72 -2.31
C ARG A 67 -1.01 1.61 -1.12
N LEU A 68 -1.16 2.90 -1.36
CA LEU A 68 -1.30 3.88 -0.29
C LEU A 68 -2.77 4.11 -0.03
N VAL A 69 -3.16 3.99 1.23
CA VAL A 69 -4.55 4.06 1.66
C VAL A 69 -4.72 5.15 2.69
N ASP A 70 -5.81 5.90 2.59
CA ASP A 70 -6.28 6.83 3.61
C ASP A 70 -7.71 6.40 4.02
N ASP A 71 -7.88 5.99 5.27
CA ASP A 71 -9.19 5.74 5.86
C ASP A 71 -9.48 6.82 6.89
N SER A 72 -10.27 7.82 6.50
CA SER A 72 -10.75 8.87 7.41
C SER A 72 -9.60 9.62 8.12
N GLY A 73 -8.51 9.92 7.38
CA GLY A 73 -7.30 10.56 7.90
C GLY A 73 -6.28 9.58 8.50
N ARG A 74 -6.58 8.28 8.56
CA ARG A 74 -5.60 7.25 8.90
C ARG A 74 -4.90 6.79 7.64
N ARG A 75 -3.63 7.17 7.50
CA ARG A 75 -2.81 6.80 6.34
C ARG A 75 -2.02 5.54 6.57
N GLY A 76 -1.82 4.79 5.50
CA GLY A 76 -1.15 3.51 5.56
C GLY A 76 -0.74 2.94 4.22
N VAL A 77 -0.22 1.72 4.30
CA VAL A 77 0.08 0.87 3.15
C VAL A 77 -0.85 -0.34 3.19
N GLU A 78 -1.48 -0.63 2.06
CA GLU A 78 -2.21 -1.86 1.80
C GLU A 78 -1.37 -2.75 0.87
N VAL A 79 -1.34 -4.04 1.20
CA VAL A 79 -0.76 -5.11 0.39
C VAL A 79 -1.88 -6.08 0.06
N LEU A 80 -2.19 -6.22 -1.23
CA LEU A 80 -3.09 -7.24 -1.73
C LEU A 80 -2.26 -8.30 -2.45
N ALA A 81 -2.37 -9.54 -2.02
CA ALA A 81 -1.81 -10.70 -2.70
C ALA A 81 -2.94 -11.48 -3.34
N ALA A 82 -2.82 -11.81 -4.62
CA ALA A 82 -3.82 -12.56 -5.35
C ALA A 82 -3.18 -13.61 -6.25
N ASP A 83 -3.75 -14.79 -6.24
CA ASP A 83 -3.43 -15.87 -7.17
C ASP A 83 -4.69 -16.61 -7.61
N ASP A 84 -4.59 -17.30 -8.74
CA ASP A 84 -5.60 -18.22 -9.27
C ASP A 84 -5.12 -19.68 -9.12
N GLY A 85 -4.36 -19.96 -8.05
CA GLY A 85 -3.83 -21.28 -7.75
C GLY A 85 -4.88 -22.24 -7.20
N PRO A 86 -4.44 -23.34 -6.56
CA PRO A 86 -5.34 -24.33 -5.98
C PRO A 86 -6.23 -23.80 -4.84
N GLY A 87 -5.91 -22.64 -4.26
CA GLY A 87 -6.59 -22.11 -3.07
C GLY A 87 -6.29 -22.93 -1.80
N ILE A 88 -6.96 -22.56 -0.72
CA ILE A 88 -6.82 -23.14 0.63
C ILE A 88 -8.15 -23.79 1.00
N ALA A 89 -8.16 -25.11 1.17
CA ALA A 89 -9.37 -25.87 1.49
C ALA A 89 -9.92 -25.57 2.89
N ASP A 90 -9.04 -25.38 3.88
CA ASP A 90 -9.39 -25.02 5.24
C ASP A 90 -8.57 -23.81 5.69
N VAL A 91 -9.14 -22.62 5.47
CA VAL A 91 -8.51 -21.34 5.83
C VAL A 91 -8.32 -21.24 7.34
N ALA A 92 -9.28 -21.72 8.14
CA ALA A 92 -9.18 -21.64 9.59
C ALA A 92 -7.96 -22.43 10.10
N ARG A 93 -7.73 -23.62 9.55
CA ARG A 93 -6.53 -24.42 9.84
C ARG A 93 -5.24 -23.77 9.32
N ALA A 94 -5.25 -23.20 8.12
CA ALA A 94 -4.07 -22.52 7.56
C ALA A 94 -3.65 -21.27 8.37
N MET A 95 -4.58 -20.69 9.14
CA MET A 95 -4.35 -19.56 10.02
C MET A 95 -3.90 -19.96 11.45
N GLN A 96 -3.77 -21.25 11.76
CA GLN A 96 -3.26 -21.72 13.05
C GLN A 96 -1.73 -21.61 13.10
N ASP A 97 -1.20 -21.22 14.27
CA ASP A 97 0.24 -21.20 14.51
C ASP A 97 0.84 -22.62 14.33
N GLY A 98 2.01 -22.69 13.70
CA GLY A 98 2.69 -23.95 13.42
C GLY A 98 2.25 -24.68 12.13
N PHE A 99 1.22 -24.21 11.42
CA PHE A 99 0.86 -24.73 10.10
C PHE A 99 1.87 -24.32 9.00
N SER A 100 2.63 -23.25 9.23
CA SER A 100 3.68 -22.76 8.32
C SER A 100 4.81 -23.78 8.19
N THR A 101 4.72 -24.67 7.20
CA THR A 101 5.72 -25.70 6.85
C THR A 101 6.90 -25.16 6.04
N SER A 102 7.07 -23.84 5.95
CA SER A 102 8.06 -23.22 5.08
C SER A 102 9.34 -22.83 5.82
N GLY A 103 10.42 -23.61 5.61
CA GLY A 103 11.77 -23.39 6.14
C GLY A 103 12.49 -22.09 5.70
N GLY A 104 11.80 -20.95 5.71
CA GLY A 104 12.36 -19.59 5.71
C GLY A 104 12.20 -18.93 7.09
N LEU A 105 12.22 -17.59 7.17
CA LEU A 105 12.05 -16.82 8.43
C LEU A 105 10.72 -17.11 9.19
N GLY A 106 9.82 -17.91 8.62
CA GLY A 106 8.94 -18.79 9.39
C GLY A 106 7.63 -18.19 9.89
N LEU A 107 7.20 -17.06 9.33
CA LEU A 107 5.98 -16.38 9.78
C LEU A 107 4.73 -16.97 9.10
N GLY A 108 4.75 -17.15 7.78
CA GLY A 108 3.57 -17.57 7.01
C GLY A 108 2.36 -16.65 7.23
N LEU A 109 1.17 -17.09 6.81
CA LEU A 109 -0.06 -16.29 6.93
C LEU A 109 -0.39 -15.86 8.38
N PRO A 110 -0.24 -16.73 9.41
CA PRO A 110 -0.47 -16.32 10.81
C PRO A 110 0.49 -15.21 11.25
N GLY A 111 1.76 -15.30 10.86
CA GLY A 111 2.75 -14.28 11.19
C GLY A 111 2.50 -12.95 10.47
N VAL A 112 2.04 -12.97 9.20
CA VAL A 112 1.61 -11.74 8.51
C VAL A 112 0.46 -11.06 9.26
N ARG A 113 -0.57 -11.82 9.64
CA ARG A 113 -1.70 -11.31 10.43
C ARG A 113 -1.25 -10.67 11.76
N ARG A 114 -0.16 -11.16 12.37
CA ARG A 114 0.34 -10.68 13.65
C ARG A 114 1.09 -9.34 13.56
N ILE A 115 1.81 -9.12 12.47
CA ILE A 115 2.68 -7.94 12.30
C ILE A 115 1.99 -6.77 11.59
N MET A 116 0.93 -7.07 10.85
CA MET A 116 0.05 -6.10 10.19
C MET A 116 -1.06 -5.66 11.15
N ASP A 117 -1.68 -4.51 10.88
CA ASP A 117 -2.75 -3.97 11.73
C ASP A 117 -4.12 -4.51 11.30
N GLU A 118 -4.32 -4.72 10.00
CA GLU A 118 -5.50 -5.38 9.43
C GLU A 118 -5.09 -6.52 8.52
N PHE A 119 -5.90 -7.58 8.51
CA PHE A 119 -5.67 -8.77 7.71
C PHE A 119 -6.99 -9.44 7.36
N GLU A 120 -7.20 -9.67 6.07
CA GLU A 120 -8.34 -10.37 5.50
C GLU A 120 -7.84 -11.42 4.52
N ILE A 121 -8.46 -12.58 4.53
CA ILE A 121 -8.17 -13.67 3.60
C ILE A 121 -9.46 -14.26 3.07
N SER A 122 -9.53 -14.42 1.75
CA SER A 122 -10.58 -15.16 1.06
C SER A 122 -9.92 -16.17 0.14
N SER A 123 -10.27 -17.44 0.31
CA SER A 123 -9.72 -18.52 -0.51
C SER A 123 -10.78 -19.60 -0.68
N GLU A 124 -10.81 -20.20 -1.87
CA GLU A 124 -11.66 -21.35 -2.15
C GLU A 124 -10.86 -22.35 -2.98
N PHE A 125 -11.02 -23.63 -2.65
CA PHE A 125 -10.33 -24.70 -3.36
C PHE A 125 -10.69 -24.67 -4.86
N GLY A 126 -9.66 -24.61 -5.72
CA GLY A 126 -9.77 -24.49 -7.17
C GLY A 126 -10.02 -23.08 -7.71
N LYS A 127 -10.12 -22.05 -6.85
CA LYS A 127 -10.34 -20.65 -7.28
C LYS A 127 -9.23 -19.67 -6.86
N GLY A 128 -8.18 -20.17 -6.21
CA GLY A 128 -7.06 -19.37 -5.75
C GLY A 128 -7.27 -18.69 -4.40
N THR A 129 -6.38 -17.76 -4.08
CA THR A 129 -6.33 -17.08 -2.79
C THR A 129 -6.19 -15.58 -2.99
N ARG A 130 -6.90 -14.81 -2.16
CA ARG A 130 -6.71 -13.37 -2.02
C ARG A 130 -6.47 -13.03 -0.56
N VAL A 131 -5.43 -12.26 -0.31
CA VAL A 131 -5.08 -11.75 1.03
C VAL A 131 -4.94 -10.25 0.94
N THR A 132 -5.63 -9.52 1.82
CA THR A 132 -5.46 -8.08 1.98
C THR A 132 -4.90 -7.82 3.37
N ALA A 133 -3.77 -7.12 3.45
CA ALA A 133 -3.17 -6.75 4.72
C ALA A 133 -2.85 -5.26 4.72
N ARG A 134 -3.19 -4.56 5.81
CA ARG A 134 -2.91 -3.12 5.95
C ARG A 134 -2.03 -2.84 7.14
N LYS A 135 -1.14 -1.87 6.95
CA LYS A 135 -0.35 -1.27 7.99
C LYS A 135 -0.70 0.20 8.05
N TRP A 136 -1.03 0.70 9.23
CA TRP A 136 -1.38 2.09 9.47
C TRP A 136 -0.28 2.76 10.24
N ILE A 137 -0.05 4.03 9.95
CA ILE A 137 0.94 4.77 10.72
C ILE A 137 0.27 5.28 12.00
N ARG A 138 0.91 5.05 13.15
CA ARG A 138 0.38 5.37 14.47
C ARG A 138 0.83 6.77 14.91
N GLY A 139 -0.10 7.72 15.07
CA GLY A 139 0.00 8.95 15.88
C GLY A 139 1.06 10.02 15.53
N ASN A 140 0.56 11.21 15.11
CA ASN A 140 1.18 12.56 15.06
C ASN A 140 2.57 12.76 14.44
N TRP A 141 2.88 12.05 13.36
CA TRP A 141 4.02 12.34 12.49
C TRP A 141 3.46 13.18 11.34
N GLU A 142 3.95 14.43 11.20
CA GLU A 142 3.47 15.50 10.32
C GLU A 142 2.19 15.18 9.54
N SER A 143 1.07 15.81 9.92
CA SER A 143 -0.04 16.02 8.99
C SER A 143 0.52 16.75 7.77
N LEU A 144 1.09 16.02 6.81
CA LEU A 144 1.05 16.47 5.44
C LEU A 144 -0.44 16.64 5.20
N GLU A 145 -0.89 17.84 4.91
CA GLU A 145 -2.25 18.03 4.40
C GLU A 145 -2.45 17.01 3.25
N LEU A 146 -3.66 16.50 3.07
CA LEU A 146 -3.93 15.46 2.07
C LEU A 146 -3.35 15.83 0.70
N ASP A 147 -3.37 17.12 0.39
CA ASP A 147 -2.79 17.71 -0.83
C ASP A 147 -1.26 17.62 -0.89
N ASP A 148 -0.55 17.89 0.21
CA ASP A 148 0.92 17.75 0.28
C ASP A 148 1.35 16.28 0.18
N TRP A 149 0.58 15.41 0.82
CA TRP A 149 0.76 13.97 0.75
C TRP A 149 0.57 13.52 -0.71
N LEU A 150 -0.57 13.81 -1.36
CA LEU A 150 -0.84 13.50 -2.77
C LEU A 150 0.22 14.09 -3.74
N ALA A 151 0.60 15.35 -3.56
CA ALA A 151 1.61 16.02 -4.38
C ALA A 151 3.00 15.37 -4.26
N LYS A 152 3.35 14.88 -3.07
CA LYS A 152 4.59 14.11 -2.84
C LYS A 152 4.55 12.76 -3.57
N PHE A 153 3.40 12.07 -3.62
CA PHE A 153 3.28 10.77 -4.31
C PHE A 153 3.32 10.88 -5.82
N GLY A 154 2.60 11.85 -6.42
CA GLY A 154 2.62 12.04 -7.87
C GLY A 154 4.05 12.18 -8.42
N ARG A 155 4.94 12.85 -7.67
CA ARG A 155 6.36 13.02 -8.03
C ARG A 155 7.22 11.79 -7.70
N ALA A 156 7.05 11.19 -6.51
CA ALA A 156 7.88 10.07 -6.08
C ALA A 156 7.63 8.78 -6.88
N TRP A 157 6.42 8.58 -7.38
CA TRP A 157 6.04 7.33 -8.04
C TRP A 157 6.21 7.33 -9.56
N ALA A 158 5.99 8.48 -10.20
CA ALA A 158 6.34 8.66 -11.61
C ALA A 158 7.85 8.45 -11.85
N GLY A 159 8.70 8.89 -10.92
CA GLY A 159 10.16 8.71 -11.00
C GLY A 159 10.64 7.27 -10.74
N GLY A 160 9.97 6.53 -9.85
CA GLY A 160 10.37 5.18 -9.42
C GLY A 160 9.91 4.03 -10.33
N ILE A 161 8.73 4.16 -10.96
CA ILE A 161 8.24 3.19 -11.95
C ILE A 161 9.07 3.28 -13.25
N ALA A 162 9.42 4.51 -13.66
CA ALA A 162 10.15 4.76 -14.89
C ALA A 162 11.64 4.32 -14.86
N THR A 163 12.28 4.30 -13.69
CA THR A 163 13.73 4.01 -13.58
C THR A 163 14.08 2.53 -13.42
N ARG A 164 13.10 1.64 -13.20
CA ARG A 164 13.35 0.19 -13.09
C ARG A 164 12.63 -0.67 -14.13
N ALA A 165 11.65 -0.13 -14.84
CA ALA A 165 11.08 -0.79 -16.01
C ALA A 165 12.03 -0.64 -17.20
N GLY A 166 13.10 -1.45 -17.22
CA GLY A 166 13.86 -1.68 -18.43
C GLY A 166 12.95 -2.25 -19.51
N GLY A 167 12.44 -1.39 -20.39
CA GLY A 167 11.89 -1.78 -21.69
C GLY A 167 10.45 -2.28 -21.72
N LEU A 168 9.51 -1.66 -21.00
CA LEU A 168 8.09 -1.71 -21.41
C LEU A 168 7.69 -0.35 -21.97
N THR A 169 7.43 -0.31 -23.28
CA THR A 169 6.71 0.80 -23.89
C THR A 169 5.36 0.97 -23.19
N PRO A 170 4.89 2.21 -22.95
CA PRO A 170 3.58 2.43 -22.39
C PRO A 170 2.52 1.78 -23.30
N PRO A 171 1.54 1.04 -22.75
CA PRO A 171 0.50 0.41 -23.57
C PRO A 171 -0.32 1.50 -24.27
N SER A 172 -0.44 1.37 -25.58
CA SER A 172 -1.00 2.37 -26.49
C SER A 172 -2.53 2.41 -26.53
N ASN A 173 -3.25 1.90 -25.52
CA ASN A 173 -4.70 1.82 -25.55
C ASN A 173 -5.35 2.41 -24.28
N LEU A 174 -6.34 3.26 -24.54
CA LEU A 174 -6.99 4.27 -23.68
C LEU A 174 -7.94 3.74 -22.58
N GLU A 175 -7.65 2.62 -21.92
CA GLU A 175 -8.52 2.12 -20.84
C GLU A 175 -7.96 2.27 -19.41
N THR A 176 -6.73 2.77 -19.25
CA THR A 176 -6.15 3.10 -17.92
C THR A 176 -6.32 4.57 -17.52
N ALA A 177 -7.08 5.36 -18.30
CA ALA A 177 -7.32 6.78 -18.05
C ALA A 177 -8.16 7.06 -16.78
N GLY A 178 -8.79 6.04 -16.19
CA GLY A 178 -9.62 6.20 -15.00
C GLY A 178 -8.86 6.61 -13.74
N VAL A 179 -7.65 6.07 -13.49
CA VAL A 179 -6.98 6.24 -12.18
C VAL A 179 -6.03 7.44 -12.16
N LEU A 180 -5.26 7.66 -13.23
CA LEU A 180 -4.47 8.88 -13.41
C LEU A 180 -5.38 10.11 -13.60
N GLY A 181 -6.50 9.94 -14.32
CA GLY A 181 -7.54 10.95 -14.44
C GLY A 181 -8.19 11.29 -13.09
N THR A 182 -8.40 10.30 -12.21
CA THR A 182 -8.94 10.55 -10.87
C THR A 182 -7.96 11.33 -9.99
N ILE A 183 -6.65 11.01 -10.01
CA ILE A 183 -5.67 11.76 -9.21
C ILE A 183 -5.53 13.21 -9.71
N VAL A 184 -5.44 13.41 -11.03
CA VAL A 184 -5.34 14.77 -11.61
C VAL A 184 -6.64 15.55 -11.42
N ALA A 185 -7.81 14.93 -11.63
CA ALA A 185 -9.11 15.57 -11.42
C ALA A 185 -9.39 15.86 -9.93
N LEU A 186 -8.95 15.01 -9.01
CA LEU A 186 -9.08 15.25 -7.57
C LEU A 186 -8.19 16.40 -7.13
N VAL A 187 -6.95 16.49 -7.63
CA VAL A 187 -6.05 17.62 -7.40
C VAL A 187 -6.61 18.91 -8.01
N GLU A 188 -7.13 18.88 -9.25
CA GLU A 188 -7.74 20.06 -9.87
C GLU A 188 -9.06 20.48 -9.21
N MET A 189 -9.87 19.54 -8.71
CA MET A 189 -11.13 19.83 -8.02
C MET A 189 -10.90 20.44 -6.62
N LEU A 190 -9.85 20.00 -5.92
CA LEU A 190 -9.47 20.53 -4.60
C LEU A 190 -8.80 21.91 -4.71
N CYS A 191 -7.95 22.15 -5.72
CA CYS A 191 -7.34 23.47 -5.96
C CYS A 191 -8.35 24.57 -6.33
N ARG A 192 -9.56 24.23 -6.82
CA ARG A 192 -10.60 25.21 -7.18
C ARG A 192 -11.45 25.69 -6.01
N ARG A 193 -11.25 25.15 -4.79
CA ARG A 193 -12.10 25.45 -3.62
C ARG A 193 -11.63 26.58 -2.71
N ASP A 194 -10.45 27.18 -2.95
CA ASP A 194 -10.02 28.35 -2.17
C ASP A 194 -9.11 29.30 -3.00
N PRO A 195 -9.69 30.30 -3.68
CA PRO A 195 -8.91 31.31 -4.41
C PRO A 195 -8.22 32.35 -3.50
N ASP A 196 -8.47 32.36 -2.19
CA ASP A 196 -7.98 33.40 -1.27
C ASP A 196 -6.71 32.99 -0.49
N ALA A 197 -6.37 31.70 -0.44
CA ALA A 197 -5.14 31.21 0.21
C ALA A 197 -3.83 31.63 -0.50
N ALA A 198 -3.91 32.21 -1.71
CA ALA A 198 -2.75 32.66 -2.48
C ALA A 198 -2.22 34.06 -2.08
N ARG A 199 -2.84 34.76 -1.12
CA ARG A 199 -2.39 36.08 -0.65
C ARG A 199 -1.84 36.02 0.78
N ASP A 200 -0.51 36.00 0.85
CA ASP A 200 0.33 36.37 2.01
C ASP A 200 0.65 35.28 3.07
N PRO A 201 1.78 34.56 2.93
CA PRO A 201 2.26 33.58 3.91
C PRO A 201 2.89 34.19 5.18
N ALA A 202 2.93 35.52 5.35
CA ALA A 202 3.67 36.17 6.44
C ALA A 202 2.82 36.74 7.59
N ARG A 203 1.49 36.49 7.65
CA ARG A 203 0.67 37.03 8.74
C ARG A 203 0.72 36.11 9.99
N PRO A 204 1.32 36.53 11.12
CA PRO A 204 1.32 35.72 12.33
C PRO A 204 -0.12 35.57 12.86
N ARG A 205 -0.52 34.33 13.14
CA ARG A 205 -1.81 34.03 13.79
C ARG A 205 -1.72 34.54 15.23
N HIS A 206 -2.50 35.57 15.56
CA HIS A 206 -2.64 36.04 16.94
C HIS A 206 -3.12 34.91 17.84
N ALA A 207 -2.35 34.60 18.88
CA ALA A 207 -2.82 33.76 19.98
C ALA A 207 -3.98 34.47 20.71
N PRO A 208 -5.02 33.75 21.16
CA PRO A 208 -6.10 34.35 21.91
C PRO A 208 -5.60 34.82 23.28
N SER A 209 -5.95 36.05 23.65
CA SER A 209 -5.70 36.59 24.99
C SER A 209 -6.43 35.76 26.05
N PRO A 210 -5.84 35.54 27.24
CA PRO A 210 -6.53 34.84 28.31
C PRO A 210 -7.76 35.63 28.77
N PRO A 211 -8.82 34.95 29.24
CA PRO A 211 -10.04 35.61 29.70
C PRO A 211 -9.70 36.48 30.92
N GLN A 212 -10.09 37.75 30.86
CA GLN A 212 -10.27 38.53 32.08
C GLN A 212 -11.67 38.24 32.61
N ILE A 213 -11.71 37.58 33.77
CA ILE A 213 -12.58 37.78 34.96
C ILE A 213 -12.19 36.69 35.96
#